data_AF-A0A7R9HGX7-F1
#
_entry.id   AF-A0A7R9HGX7-F1
#
_cell.length_a   1.000
_cell.length_b   1.000
_cell.length_c   1.000
_cell.angle_alpha   90.00
_cell.angle_beta   90.00
_cell.angle_gamma   90.00
#
_symmetry.space_group_name_H-M   'P 1'
#
loop_
_entity.id
_entity.type
_entity.pdbx_description
1 polymer ?
#
loop_
_entity_poly.entity_id
_entity_poly.type
_entity_poly.pdbx_seq_one_letter_code
_entity_poly.pdbx_strand_id
1 'polypeptide(L)' 'MCWGGTDGPAGNAIFVAIGLMGEEENKRHAAALFKHVNKHLGIPEDRLYIIFEDVKAFNVGFKGTTIKALRLFD' A
#
# COMPACT_ATOMS: atom_id res chain seq x y z
N MET A 1 -10.93 -8.16 -12.52
CA MET A 1 -10.66 -6.79 -13.00
C MET A 1 -10.08 -6.86 -14.39
N CYS A 2 -10.40 -5.90 -15.26
CA CYS A 2 -9.87 -5.88 -16.62
C CYS A 2 -8.55 -5.09 -16.64
N TRP A 3 -7.49 -5.68 -17.19
CA TRP A 3 -6.20 -5.02 -17.35
C TRP A 3 -5.81 -5.03 -18.81
N GLY A 4 -5.76 -3.84 -19.43
CA GLY A 4 -5.45 -3.70 -20.85
C GLY A 4 -6.38 -4.50 -21.77
N GLY A 5 -7.66 -4.66 -21.39
CA GLY A 5 -8.64 -5.41 -22.19
C GLY A 5 -8.65 -6.93 -21.93
N THR A 6 -7.83 -7.43 -21.01
CA THR A 6 -7.75 -8.87 -20.66
C THR A 6 -8.24 -9.14 -19.24
N ASP A 7 -8.72 -10.36 -19.00
CA ASP A 7 -9.34 -10.82 -17.74
C ASP A 7 -8.44 -11.72 -16.89
N GLY A 8 -7.20 -11.98 -17.33
CA GLY A 8 -6.23 -12.73 -16.53
C GLY A 8 -5.85 -12.04 -15.20
N PRO A 9 -5.06 -12.70 -14.33
CA PRO A 9 -4.70 -12.17 -13.01
C PRO A 9 -4.14 -10.75 -13.08
N ALA A 10 -4.76 -9.84 -12.34
CA ALA A 10 -4.37 -8.44 -12.22
C ALA A 10 -4.86 -7.89 -10.87
N GLY A 11 -4.28 -6.79 -10.41
CA GLY A 11 -4.57 -6.20 -9.10
C GLY A 11 -4.53 -4.67 -9.09
N ASN A 12 -5.18 -4.07 -8.11
CA ASN A 12 -4.86 -2.72 -7.64
C ASN A 12 -4.79 -2.74 -6.12
N ALA A 13 -3.89 -1.95 -5.54
CA ALA A 13 -3.77 -1.84 -4.10
C ALA A 13 -3.58 -0.39 -3.66
N ILE A 14 -3.97 -0.11 -2.42
CA ILE A 14 -3.65 1.13 -1.72
C ILE A 14 -2.84 0.72 -0.50
N PHE A 15 -1.62 1.25 -0.40
CA PHE A 15 -0.78 1.13 0.77
C PHE A 15 -0.87 2.44 1.54
N VAL A 16 -1.39 2.37 2.77
CA VAL A 16 -1.53 3.53 3.65
C VAL A 16 -0.63 3.37 4.85
N ALA A 17 0.16 4.39 5.17
CA ALA A 17 0.99 4.43 6.36
C ALA A 17 1.09 5.84 6.95
N ILE A 18 1.39 5.93 8.24
CA ILE A 18 1.72 7.19 8.91
C ILE A 18 3.24 7.38 8.79
N GLY A 19 3.69 8.25 7.89
CA GLY A 19 5.11 8.44 7.60
C GLY A 19 5.75 7.24 6.90
N LEU A 20 7.08 7.27 6.78
CA LEU A 20 7.90 6.28 6.03
C LEU A 20 7.43 6.08 4.57
N MET A 21 7.00 7.19 3.96
CA MET A 21 6.55 7.29 2.58
C MET A 21 7.35 8.41 1.90
N GLY A 22 7.76 8.17 0.66
CA GLY A 22 8.70 9.02 -0.06
C GLY A 22 9.17 8.33 -1.32
N GLU A 23 9.89 9.03 -2.20
CA GLU A 23 10.33 8.45 -3.48
C GLU A 23 11.16 7.17 -3.26
N GLU A 24 12.12 7.20 -2.36
CA GLU A 24 13.02 6.08 -2.08
C GLU A 24 12.38 5.00 -1.20
N GLU A 25 11.57 5.39 -0.22
CA GLU A 25 10.75 4.48 0.58
C GLU A 25 9.80 3.67 -0.31
N ASN A 26 9.06 4.35 -1.19
CA ASN A 26 8.04 3.71 -2.02
C ASN A 26 8.66 2.76 -3.05
N LYS A 27 9.85 3.07 -3.59
CA LYS A 27 10.61 2.13 -4.43
C LYS A 27 10.94 0.82 -3.67
N ARG A 28 11.40 0.94 -2.42
CA ARG A 28 11.70 -0.23 -1.56
C ARG A 28 10.44 -1.03 -1.22
N HIS A 29 9.38 -0.33 -0.83
CA HIS A 29 8.08 -0.95 -0.53
C HIS A 29 7.51 -1.69 -1.75
N ALA A 30 7.52 -1.05 -2.92
CA ALA A 30 7.07 -1.66 -4.17
C ALA A 30 7.87 -2.92 -4.49
N ALA A 31 9.21 -2.85 -4.47
CA ALA A 31 10.06 -4.02 -4.76
C ALA A 31 9.75 -5.21 -3.85
N ALA A 32 9.53 -4.97 -2.55
CA ALA A 32 9.16 -6.02 -1.60
C ALA A 32 7.74 -6.56 -1.87
N LEU A 33 6.75 -5.69 -2.04
CA LEU A 33 5.35 -6.06 -2.18
C LEU A 33 5.07 -6.81 -3.49
N PHE A 34 5.59 -6.33 -4.62
CA PHE A 34 5.38 -6.97 -5.92
C PHE A 34 5.91 -8.41 -5.94
N LYS A 35 7.08 -8.65 -5.33
CA LYS A 35 7.63 -10.00 -5.14
C LYS A 35 6.66 -10.92 -4.39
N HIS A 36 6.06 -10.43 -3.31
CA HIS A 36 5.09 -11.22 -2.53
C HIS A 36 3.77 -11.42 -3.27
N VAL A 37 3.26 -10.38 -3.94
CA VAL A 37 2.03 -10.47 -4.73
C VAL A 37 2.18 -11.48 -5.86
N ASN A 38 3.29 -11.43 -6.60
CA ASN A 38 3.56 -12.41 -7.64
C ASN A 38 3.63 -13.82 -7.08
N LYS A 39 4.43 -14.04 -6.02
CA LYS A 39 4.64 -15.35 -5.42
C LYS A 39 3.35 -15.98 -4.86
N HIS A 40 2.51 -15.19 -4.21
CA HIS A 40 1.38 -15.71 -3.44
C HIS A 40 0.03 -15.59 -4.14
N LEU A 41 -0.14 -14.61 -5.02
CA LEU A 41 -1.40 -14.35 -5.74
C LEU A 41 -1.29 -14.65 -7.24
N GLY A 42 -0.08 -14.90 -7.76
CA GLY A 42 0.14 -15.19 -9.19
C GLY A 42 -0.10 -14.00 -10.11
N ILE A 43 -0.19 -12.78 -9.57
CA ILE A 43 -0.36 -11.56 -10.37
C ILE A 43 1.00 -11.16 -10.95
N PRO A 44 1.13 -11.01 -12.28
CA PRO A 44 2.35 -10.49 -12.91
C PRO A 44 2.68 -9.07 -12.44
N GLU A 45 3.97 -8.74 -12.34
CA GLU A 45 4.41 -7.44 -11.81
C GLU A 45 4.02 -6.24 -12.69
N ASP A 46 3.72 -6.47 -13.97
CA ASP A 46 3.21 -5.47 -14.91
C ASP A 46 1.68 -5.39 -14.95
N ARG A 47 0.99 -6.13 -14.06
CA ARG A 47 -0.47 -6.20 -13.96
C ARG A 47 -1.02 -5.81 -12.58
N LEU A 48 -0.25 -5.02 -11.84
CA LEU A 48 -0.62 -4.44 -10.56
C LEU A 48 -0.12 -2.99 -10.51
N TYR A 49 -0.91 -2.08 -9.94
CA TYR A 49 -0.40 -0.82 -9.42
C TYR A 49 -0.70 -0.70 -7.93
N ILE A 50 0.21 -0.03 -7.21
CA ILE A 50 0.05 0.31 -5.79
C ILE A 50 0.08 1.82 -5.68
N ILE A 51 -0.97 2.39 -5.07
CA ILE A 51 -1.00 3.81 -4.67
C ILE A 51 -0.47 3.87 -3.25
N PHE A 52 0.54 4.71 -3.02
CA PHE A 52 1.11 4.96 -1.69
C PHE A 52 0.53 6.26 -1.13
N GLU A 53 -0.12 6.17 0.03
CA GLU A 53 -0.69 7.32 0.74
C GLU A 53 -0.04 7.53 2.11
N ASP A 54 0.66 8.66 2.26
CA ASP A 54 1.15 9.14 3.55
C ASP A 54 0.03 9.87 4.28
N VAL A 55 -0.41 9.31 5.40
CA VAL A 55 -1.51 9.87 6.19
C VAL A 55 -1.01 10.43 7.52
N LYS A 56 -1.58 11.56 7.92
CA LYS A 56 -1.29 12.16 9.23
C LYS A 56 -1.93 11.32 10.34
N ALA A 57 -1.27 11.21 11.49
CA ALA A 57 -1.75 10.43 12.63
C ALA A 57 -3.16 10.80 13.14
N PHE A 58 -3.63 12.04 12.93
CA PHE A 58 -4.99 12.44 13.31
C PHE A 58 -6.07 12.01 12.30
N ASN A 59 -5.68 11.58 11.09
CA ASN A 59 -6.58 11.05 10.06
C ASN A 59 -6.85 9.55 10.23
N VAL A 60 -6.14 8.87 11.13
CA VAL A 60 -6.27 7.41 11.33
C VAL A 60 -7.00 7.12 12.63
N GLY A 61 -8.18 6.53 12.54
CA GLY A 61 -8.96 6.07 13.67
C GLY A 61 -8.46 4.73 14.23
N PHE A 62 -8.27 4.64 15.55
CA PHE A 62 -7.84 3.43 16.23
C PHE A 62 -8.31 3.41 17.69
N LYS A 63 -8.79 2.25 18.17
CA LYS A 63 -9.28 2.06 19.56
C LYS A 63 -10.29 3.13 20.03
N GLY A 64 -11.21 3.53 19.15
CA GLY A 64 -12.26 4.51 19.48
C GLY A 64 -11.80 5.98 19.54
N THR A 65 -10.57 6.27 19.14
CA THR A 65 -10.02 7.64 19.03
C THR A 65 -9.14 7.75 17.79
N THR A 66 -8.30 8.78 17.67
CA THR A 66 -7.27 8.89 16.61
C THR A 66 -5.91 8.43 17.11
N ILE A 67 -5.05 7.96 16.20
CA ILE A 67 -3.68 7.59 16.54
C ILE A 67 -2.94 8.76 17.22
N LYS A 68 -3.16 9.99 16.76
CA LYS A 68 -2.55 11.18 17.40
C LYS A 68 -2.96 11.35 18.86
N ALA A 69 -4.22 11.05 19.22
CA ALA A 69 -4.70 11.18 20.59
C ALA A 69 -4.07 10.17 21.55
N LEU A 70 -3.60 9.03 21.04
CA LEU A 70 -3.02 7.96 21.85
C LEU A 70 -1.55 8.20 22.24
N ARG A 71 -0.89 9.25 21.70
CA ARG A 71 0.53 9.55 21.93
C ARG A 71 1.47 8.36 21.72
N LEU A 72 1.10 7.44 20.83
CA LEU A 72 1.85 6.21 20.58
C LEU A 72 3.12 6.44 19.74
N PHE A 73 3.28 7.63 19.20
CA PHE A 73 4.33 8.00 18.24
C PHE A 73 4.87 9.41 18.50
N ASP A 74 4.72 9.93 19.74
CA ASP A 74 5.32 11.19 20.18
C ASP A 74 6.72 10.95 20.77
#